data_AF-A0A7X1KUD9-F1
#
_entry.id   AF-A0A7X1KUD9-F1
#
_cell.length_a   1.000
_cell.length_b   1.000
_cell.length_c   1.000
_cell.angle_alpha   90.00
_cell.angle_beta   90.00
_cell.angle_gamma   90.00
#
_symmetry.space_group_name_H-M   'P 1'
#
loop_
_entity.id
_entity.type
_entity.pdbx_description
1 polymer ?
#
loop_
_entity_poly.entity_id
_entity_poly.type
_entity_poly.pdbx_seq_one_letter_code
_entity_poly.pdbx_strand_id
1 'polypeptide(L)'
;MRNESIRYLIVPGWQGSSDDHWQSHWQRTLPNSARVEQDDWLTPRREDWVAALDRAVNASADPVILIAHSLGCVTVAHWSAHASLVSLRKVRGALLVAPADVERPACSPALRNFAPIPKHLLPFPSQVVGSDNDPAASAPRALQLARDWGAEAGILAGAGHINVKSGHRRWEQGFAYLYRLQSRMDQHIQLRA
;
A
#
# COMPACT_ATOMS: atom_id res chain seq x y z
N MET A 1 4.70 12.52 26.45
CA MET A 1 4.26 11.50 25.48
C MET A 1 5.50 11.06 24.73
N ARG A 2 5.90 9.79 24.79
CA ARG A 2 7.07 9.34 24.00
C ARG A 2 6.75 9.66 22.54
N ASN A 3 7.64 10.36 21.86
CA ASN A 3 7.58 10.52 20.42
C ASN A 3 7.83 9.11 19.85
N GLU A 4 6.78 8.31 19.70
CA GLU A 4 6.89 6.92 19.27
C GLU A 4 7.41 6.96 17.82
N SER A 5 8.61 6.42 17.60
CA SER A 5 9.20 6.32 16.27
C SER A 5 8.27 5.47 15.41
N ILE A 6 7.92 5.94 14.21
CA ILE A 6 7.11 5.16 13.25
C ILE A 6 8.06 4.59 12.19
N ARG A 7 7.86 3.32 11.84
CA ARG A 7 8.48 2.66 10.68
C ARG A 7 7.62 2.89 9.45
N TYR A 8 8.13 3.57 8.43
CA TYR A 8 7.46 3.65 7.13
C TYR A 8 7.92 2.49 6.24
N LEU A 9 7.05 1.51 6.03
CA LEU A 9 7.37 0.33 5.26
C LEU A 9 6.84 0.45 3.83
N ILE A 10 7.75 0.63 2.89
CA ILE A 10 7.48 0.70 1.46
C ILE A 10 7.17 -0.71 0.94
N VAL A 11 6.02 -0.87 0.28
CA VAL A 11 5.57 -2.13 -0.32
C VAL A 11 5.41 -1.92 -1.84
N PRO A 12 6.44 -2.23 -2.64
CA PRO A 12 6.38 -2.02 -4.09
C PRO A 12 5.38 -2.95 -4.80
N GLY A 13 5.01 -2.57 -6.02
CA GLY A 13 4.24 -3.42 -6.94
C GLY A 13 5.12 -4.30 -7.82
N TRP A 14 4.49 -4.94 -8.82
CA TRP A 14 5.17 -5.80 -9.80
C TRP A 14 6.35 -5.08 -10.46
N GLN A 15 7.47 -5.77 -10.66
CA GLN A 15 8.75 -5.21 -11.17
C GLN A 15 9.43 -4.23 -10.20
N GLY A 16 8.92 -4.08 -8.98
CA GLY A 16 9.51 -3.25 -7.94
C GLY A 16 9.35 -1.75 -8.18
N SER A 17 10.20 -0.97 -7.51
CA SER A 17 10.27 0.48 -7.64
C SER A 17 11.70 0.87 -7.99
N SER A 18 11.92 1.28 -9.24
CA SER A 18 13.23 1.77 -9.70
C SER A 18 13.67 3.02 -8.93
N ASP A 19 14.94 3.42 -9.08
CA ASP A 19 15.50 4.55 -8.33
C ASP A 19 14.78 5.88 -8.54
N ASP A 20 14.23 6.06 -9.74
CA ASP A 20 13.44 7.23 -10.14
C ASP A 20 11.99 7.19 -9.62
N HIS A 21 11.51 6.06 -9.08
CA HIS A 21 10.14 5.92 -8.61
C HIS A 21 9.92 6.70 -7.30
N TRP A 22 8.72 7.25 -7.11
CA TRP A 22 8.37 7.99 -5.90
C TRP A 22 8.54 7.18 -4.62
N GLN A 23 8.27 5.87 -4.63
CA GLN A 23 8.53 5.01 -3.46
C GLN A 23 10.03 4.98 -3.09
N SER A 24 10.93 5.00 -4.07
CA SER A 24 12.39 5.07 -3.84
C SER A 24 12.81 6.44 -3.33
N HIS A 25 12.22 7.51 -3.86
CA HIS A 25 12.44 8.84 -3.31
C HIS A 25 11.95 8.94 -1.86
N TRP A 26 10.74 8.47 -1.57
CA TRP A 26 10.14 8.51 -0.24
C TRP A 26 10.91 7.67 0.76
N GLN A 27 11.44 6.51 0.35
CA GLN A 27 12.34 5.74 1.19
C GLN A 27 13.57 6.56 1.62
N ARG A 28 14.16 7.34 0.72
CA ARG A 28 15.31 8.19 1.07
C ARG A 28 14.95 9.41 1.92
N THR A 29 13.71 9.89 1.82
CA THR A 29 13.27 11.14 2.45
C THR A 29 12.56 10.93 3.80
N LEU A 30 11.81 9.83 3.96
CA LEU A 30 11.09 9.52 5.20
C LEU A 30 12.06 8.94 6.26
N PRO A 31 11.97 9.37 7.52
CA PRO A 31 12.80 8.83 8.58
C PRO A 31 12.39 7.38 8.89
N ASN A 32 13.33 6.55 9.33
CA ASN A 32 13.05 5.16 9.72
C ASN A 32 12.23 4.39 8.67
N SER A 33 12.58 4.56 7.39
CA SER A 33 11.91 3.87 6.30
C SER A 33 12.62 2.55 5.97
N ALA A 34 11.86 1.58 5.49
CA ALA A 34 12.39 0.33 4.97
C ALA A 34 11.56 -0.11 3.77
N ARG A 35 12.08 -1.05 2.99
CA ARG A 35 11.39 -1.64 1.84
C ARG A 35 11.17 -3.13 2.08
N VAL A 36 9.98 -3.62 1.70
CA VAL A 36 9.75 -5.05 1.58
C VAL A 36 10.41 -5.51 0.28
N GLU A 37 11.49 -6.29 0.42
CA GLU A 37 12.13 -6.95 -0.72
C GLU A 37 11.41 -8.25 -1.07
N GLN A 38 11.42 -8.57 -2.37
CA GLN A 38 10.86 -9.80 -2.91
C GLN A 38 11.96 -10.59 -3.61
N ASP A 39 11.91 -11.91 -3.49
CA ASP A 39 12.90 -12.80 -4.12
C ASP A 39 12.76 -12.79 -5.65
N ASP A 40 11.53 -12.71 -6.17
CA ASP A 40 11.23 -12.56 -7.59
C ASP A 40 10.19 -11.45 -7.83
N TRP A 41 10.66 -10.37 -8.47
CA TRP A 41 9.84 -9.23 -8.87
C TRP A 41 9.10 -9.43 -10.20
N LEU A 42 9.52 -10.38 -11.04
CA LEU A 42 9.00 -10.63 -12.38
C LEU A 42 7.92 -11.72 -12.39
N THR A 43 8.09 -12.77 -11.58
CA THR A 43 7.13 -13.88 -11.45
C THR A 43 6.55 -13.94 -10.04
N PRO A 44 5.78 -12.92 -9.63
CA PRO A 44 5.33 -12.81 -8.25
C PRO A 44 4.38 -13.94 -7.89
N ARG A 45 4.61 -14.56 -6.73
CA ARG A 45 3.70 -15.52 -6.13
C ARG A 45 3.08 -14.88 -4.89
N ARG A 46 1.74 -14.94 -4.81
CA ARG A 46 0.98 -14.35 -3.70
C ARG A 46 1.53 -14.73 -2.33
N GLU A 47 1.77 -16.02 -2.11
CA GLU A 47 2.22 -16.55 -0.82
C GLU A 47 3.59 -15.99 -0.42
N ASP A 48 4.54 -15.94 -1.35
CA ASP A 48 5.88 -15.42 -1.11
C ASP A 48 5.85 -13.93 -0.76
N TRP A 49 5.03 -13.17 -1.50
CA TRP A 49 4.87 -11.74 -1.29
C TRP A 49 4.20 -11.40 0.04
N VAL A 50 3.17 -12.17 0.42
CA VAL A 50 2.50 -12.06 1.72
C VAL A 50 3.46 -12.42 2.85
N ALA A 51 4.24 -13.49 2.70
CA ALA A 51 5.21 -13.93 3.70
C ALA A 51 6.35 -12.90 3.86
N ALA A 52 6.82 -12.30 2.77
CA ALA A 52 7.84 -11.23 2.81
C ALA A 52 7.32 -9.99 3.56
N LEU A 53 6.08 -9.57 3.30
CA LEU A 53 5.45 -8.48 4.04
C LEU A 53 5.31 -8.81 5.53
N ASP A 54 4.86 -10.02 5.87
CA ASP A 54 4.73 -10.45 7.26
C ASP A 54 6.06 -10.43 8.01
N ARG A 55 7.13 -10.97 7.40
CA ARG A 55 8.49 -10.91 7.97
C ARG A 55 8.94 -9.48 8.22
N ALA A 56 8.72 -8.58 7.25
CA ALA A 56 9.12 -7.18 7.36
C ALA A 56 8.35 -6.44 8.47
N VAL A 57 7.04 -6.67 8.60
CA VAL A 57 6.23 -6.13 9.70
C VAL A 57 6.70 -6.68 11.05
N ASN A 58 6.94 -7.99 11.13
CA ASN A 58 7.35 -8.64 12.38
C ASN A 58 8.77 -8.24 12.82
N ALA A 59 9.67 -7.95 11.89
CA ALA A 59 11.01 -7.43 12.16
C ALA A 59 11.03 -5.99 12.70
N SER A 60 9.93 -5.22 12.55
CA SER A 60 9.84 -3.90 13.13
C SER A 60 9.60 -3.96 14.65
N ALA A 61 10.46 -3.29 15.41
CA ALA A 61 10.23 -2.99 16.83
C ALA A 61 9.26 -1.81 17.02
N ASP A 62 9.18 -0.94 16.02
CA ASP A 62 8.36 0.26 15.99
C ASP A 62 6.98 -0.03 15.34
N PRO A 63 5.92 0.74 15.69
CA PRO A 63 4.67 0.74 14.93
C PRO A 63 4.90 1.08 13.46
N VAL A 64 4.14 0.44 12.57
CA VAL A 64 4.36 0.47 11.12
C VAL A 64 3.26 1.26 10.41
N ILE A 65 3.63 2.11 9.45
CA ILE A 65 2.75 2.59 8.39
C ILE A 65 3.17 1.91 7.07
N LEU A 66 2.22 1.23 6.43
CA LEU A 66 2.44 0.62 5.12
C LEU A 66 2.24 1.66 4.01
N ILE A 67 3.17 1.71 3.05
CA ILE A 67 3.09 2.58 1.87
C ILE A 67 3.19 1.69 0.64
N ALA A 68 2.04 1.24 0.16
CA ALA A 68 1.92 0.25 -0.90
C ALA A 68 1.61 0.89 -2.26
N HIS A 69 2.09 0.27 -3.32
CA HIS A 69 1.78 0.66 -4.70
C HIS A 69 1.34 -0.55 -5.53
N SER A 70 0.32 -0.38 -6.38
CA SER A 70 -0.07 -1.37 -7.39
C SER A 70 -0.33 -2.76 -6.79
N LEU A 71 0.39 -3.80 -7.22
CA LEU A 71 0.30 -5.16 -6.67
C LEU A 71 0.61 -5.22 -5.15
N GLY A 72 1.43 -4.29 -4.65
CA GLY A 72 1.70 -4.15 -3.22
C GLY A 72 0.42 -3.89 -2.42
N CYS A 73 -0.54 -3.13 -2.96
CA CYS A 73 -1.83 -2.89 -2.31
C CYS A 73 -2.63 -4.19 -2.15
N VAL A 74 -2.66 -5.01 -3.20
CA VAL A 74 -3.32 -6.33 -3.19
C VAL A 74 -2.60 -7.28 -2.23
N THR A 75 -1.27 -7.18 -2.12
CA THR A 75 -0.46 -7.94 -1.15
C THR A 75 -0.83 -7.57 0.29
N VAL A 76 -1.00 -6.28 0.59
CA VAL A 76 -1.45 -5.82 1.92
C VAL A 76 -2.84 -6.38 2.26
N ALA A 77 -3.77 -6.39 1.29
CA ALA A 77 -5.10 -6.95 1.49
C ALA A 77 -5.04 -8.45 1.84
N HIS A 78 -4.28 -9.25 1.07
CA HIS A 78 -4.06 -10.67 1.35
C HIS A 78 -3.37 -10.91 2.69
N TRP A 79 -2.30 -10.17 2.96
CA TRP A 79 -1.58 -10.27 4.23
C TRP A 79 -2.52 -10.00 5.42
N SER A 80 -3.31 -8.93 5.36
CA SER A 80 -4.22 -8.58 6.46
C SER A 80 -5.27 -9.66 6.75
N ALA A 81 -5.65 -10.47 5.76
CA ALA A 81 -6.64 -11.55 5.88
C ALA A 81 -6.11 -12.75 6.69
N HIS A 82 -4.79 -12.93 6.70
CA HIS A 82 -4.13 -14.13 7.22
C HIS A 82 -3.10 -13.83 8.33
N ALA A 83 -2.74 -12.56 8.51
CA ALA A 83 -1.77 -12.13 9.50
C ALA A 83 -2.25 -12.41 10.93
N SER A 84 -1.31 -12.72 11.81
CA SER A 84 -1.59 -12.88 13.23
C SER A 84 -2.10 -11.58 13.85
N LEU A 85 -2.89 -11.65 14.92
CA LEU A 85 -3.33 -10.46 15.66
C LEU A 85 -2.15 -9.63 16.18
N VAL A 86 -1.00 -10.26 16.48
CA VAL A 86 0.21 -9.56 16.91
C VAL A 86 0.77 -8.71 15.77
N SER A 87 0.89 -9.28 14.58
CA SER A 87 1.38 -8.58 13.38
C SER A 87 0.42 -7.46 12.96
N LEU A 88 -0.89 -7.72 12.99
CA LEU A 88 -1.91 -6.72 12.70
C LEU A 88 -1.85 -5.51 13.65
N ARG A 89 -1.63 -5.74 14.95
CA ARG A 89 -1.51 -4.66 15.96
C ARG A 89 -0.28 -3.78 15.77
N LYS A 90 0.76 -4.26 15.08
CA LYS A 90 1.93 -3.43 14.74
C LYS A 90 1.61 -2.39 13.68
N VAL A 91 0.69 -2.67 12.76
CA VAL A 91 0.34 -1.75 11.68
C VAL A 91 -0.68 -0.73 12.16
N ARG A 92 -0.33 0.55 12.05
CA ARG A 92 -1.15 1.68 12.49
C ARG A 92 -1.94 2.32 11.36
N GLY A 93 -1.51 2.12 10.11
CA GLY A 93 -2.27 2.51 8.94
C GLY A 93 -1.61 2.09 7.62
N ALA A 94 -2.36 2.22 6.53
CA ALA A 94 -1.87 1.91 5.19
C ALA A 94 -2.25 2.99 4.16
N LEU A 95 -1.26 3.49 3.43
CA LEU A 95 -1.43 4.27 2.20
C LEU A 95 -1.32 3.32 1.00
N LEU A 96 -2.39 3.19 0.23
CA LEU A 96 -2.57 2.23 -0.86
C LEU A 96 -2.69 2.99 -2.19
N VAL A 97 -1.61 3.09 -2.95
CA VAL A 97 -1.53 3.93 -4.15
C VAL A 97 -1.69 3.09 -5.41
N ALA A 98 -2.55 3.54 -6.32
CA ALA A 98 -2.84 2.93 -7.62
C ALA A 98 -3.08 1.40 -7.54
N PRO A 99 -4.00 0.90 -6.69
CA PRO A 99 -4.19 -0.54 -6.48
C PRO A 99 -4.48 -1.26 -7.81
N ALA A 100 -3.80 -2.38 -8.06
CA ALA A 100 -3.97 -3.12 -9.29
C ALA A 100 -5.23 -4.01 -9.26
N ASP A 101 -6.10 -3.89 -10.26
CA ASP A 101 -7.22 -4.82 -10.43
C ASP A 101 -6.72 -6.11 -11.10
N VAL A 102 -6.30 -7.08 -10.29
CA VAL A 102 -5.78 -8.37 -10.78
C VAL A 102 -6.87 -9.30 -11.34
N GLU A 103 -8.14 -8.93 -11.17
CA GLU A 103 -9.31 -9.68 -11.65
C GLU A 103 -9.82 -9.16 -13.01
N ARG A 104 -9.27 -8.04 -13.52
CA ARG A 104 -9.68 -7.48 -14.81
C ARG A 104 -9.33 -8.41 -15.97
N PRO A 105 -10.13 -8.46 -17.05
CA PRO A 105 -9.85 -9.34 -18.20
C PRO A 105 -8.45 -9.14 -18.81
N ALA A 106 -8.00 -7.89 -18.93
CA ALA A 106 -6.69 -7.53 -19.48
C ALA A 106 -5.53 -7.63 -18.45
N CYS A 107 -5.76 -8.28 -17.29
CA CYS A 107 -4.73 -8.49 -16.30
C CYS A 107 -3.62 -9.39 -16.84
N SER A 108 -2.36 -8.98 -16.62
CA SER A 108 -1.18 -9.79 -16.91
C SER A 108 -1.29 -11.17 -16.26
N PRO A 109 -1.05 -12.29 -16.97
CA PRO A 109 -1.10 -13.63 -16.41
C PRO A 109 -0.28 -13.80 -15.13
N ALA A 110 0.88 -13.14 -15.04
CA ALA A 110 1.76 -13.17 -13.88
C ALA A 110 1.07 -12.68 -12.59
N LEU A 111 0.07 -11.81 -12.70
CA LEU A 111 -0.61 -11.20 -11.55
C LEU A 111 -1.90 -11.91 -11.16
N ARG A 112 -2.46 -12.75 -12.05
CA ARG A 112 -3.77 -13.41 -11.83
C ARG A 112 -3.77 -14.34 -10.62
N ASN A 113 -2.60 -14.86 -10.21
CA ASN A 113 -2.49 -15.70 -9.01
C ASN A 113 -2.78 -14.96 -7.69
N PHE A 114 -2.87 -13.62 -7.74
CA PHE A 114 -3.33 -12.80 -6.61
C PHE A 114 -4.86 -12.67 -6.56
N ALA A 115 -5.60 -13.23 -7.51
CA ALA A 115 -7.05 -13.33 -7.42
C ALA A 115 -7.48 -14.54 -6.54
N PRO A 116 -8.66 -14.49 -5.90
CA PRO A 116 -9.51 -13.30 -5.78
C PRO A 116 -8.89 -12.24 -4.87
N ILE A 117 -9.21 -10.97 -5.10
CA ILE A 117 -8.82 -9.87 -4.22
C ILE A 117 -9.68 -9.94 -2.96
N PRO A 118 -9.11 -9.96 -1.75
CA PRO A 118 -9.89 -9.99 -0.52
C PRO A 118 -10.74 -8.73 -0.36
N LYS A 119 -11.98 -8.92 0.12
CA LYS A 119 -13.00 -7.86 0.24
C LYS A 119 -13.43 -7.58 1.67
N HIS A 120 -12.51 -7.76 2.62
CA HIS A 120 -12.75 -7.48 4.04
C HIS A 120 -12.14 -6.15 4.43
N LEU A 121 -12.76 -5.52 5.45
CA LEU A 121 -12.26 -4.28 6.03
C LEU A 121 -10.85 -4.49 6.56
N LEU A 122 -9.94 -3.57 6.24
CA LEU A 122 -8.61 -3.56 6.82
C LEU A 122 -8.72 -3.21 8.32
N PRO A 123 -8.01 -3.93 9.21
CA PRO A 123 -8.12 -3.73 10.66
C PRO A 123 -7.40 -2.46 11.17
N PHE A 124 -7.00 -1.57 10.26
CA PHE A 124 -6.30 -0.31 10.54
C PHE A 124 -6.77 0.79 9.57
N PRO A 125 -6.71 2.08 9.98
CA PRO A 125 -7.00 3.21 9.11
C PRO A 125 -6.26 3.11 7.77
N SER A 126 -6.97 3.33 6.67
CA SER A 126 -6.40 3.17 5.34
C SER A 126 -6.79 4.30 4.40
N GLN A 127 -5.92 4.62 3.44
CA GLN A 127 -6.13 5.63 2.40
C GLN A 127 -5.80 5.03 1.04
N VAL A 128 -6.78 4.90 0.16
CA VAL A 128 -6.59 4.59 -1.25
C VAL A 128 -6.38 5.89 -2.04
N VAL A 129 -5.39 5.89 -2.94
CA VAL A 129 -5.18 6.95 -3.93
C VAL A 129 -5.15 6.31 -5.31
N GLY A 130 -6.15 6.58 -6.15
CA GLY A 130 -6.22 6.07 -7.52
C GLY A 130 -6.07 7.19 -8.55
N SER A 131 -6.17 6.83 -9.83
CA SER A 131 -6.29 7.80 -10.92
C SER A 131 -7.44 7.43 -11.87
N ASP A 132 -8.02 8.42 -12.54
CA ASP A 132 -9.10 8.23 -13.49
C ASP A 132 -8.66 7.69 -14.86
N ASN A 133 -7.35 7.71 -15.15
CA ASN A 133 -6.77 7.15 -16.37
C ASN A 133 -5.70 6.07 -16.09
N ASP A 134 -5.79 5.37 -14.97
CA ASP A 134 -4.89 4.25 -14.64
C ASP A 134 -5.22 2.98 -15.46
N PRO A 135 -4.27 2.41 -16.23
CA PRO A 135 -4.49 1.17 -16.98
C PRO A 135 -4.61 -0.09 -16.11
N ALA A 136 -4.19 -0.04 -14.84
CA ALA A 136 -4.22 -1.16 -13.92
C ALA A 136 -5.56 -1.31 -13.19
N ALA A 137 -6.30 -0.22 -12.99
CA ALA A 137 -7.63 -0.21 -12.40
C ALA A 137 -8.38 1.06 -12.80
N SER A 138 -9.65 0.94 -13.19
CA SER A 138 -10.48 2.11 -13.44
C SER A 138 -10.81 2.85 -12.13
N ALA A 139 -11.15 4.14 -12.21
CA ALA A 139 -11.57 4.91 -11.03
C ALA A 139 -12.72 4.25 -10.24
N PRO A 140 -13.81 3.77 -10.88
CA PRO A 140 -14.86 3.05 -10.16
C PRO A 140 -14.36 1.79 -9.45
N ARG A 141 -13.39 1.09 -10.05
CA ARG A 141 -12.80 -0.10 -9.44
C ARG A 141 -11.93 0.25 -8.24
N ALA A 142 -11.08 1.27 -8.34
CA ALA A 142 -10.29 1.76 -7.20
C ALA A 142 -11.19 2.21 -6.04
N LEU A 143 -12.30 2.90 -6.33
CA LEU A 143 -13.31 3.27 -5.33
C LEU A 143 -14.02 2.04 -4.73
N GLN A 144 -14.29 1.01 -5.53
CA GLN A 144 -14.86 -0.24 -5.00
C GLN A 144 -13.89 -0.94 -4.06
N LEU A 145 -12.62 -1.07 -4.43
CA LEU A 145 -11.59 -1.65 -3.56
C LEU A 145 -11.44 -0.86 -2.27
N ALA A 146 -11.49 0.47 -2.33
CA ALA A 146 -11.48 1.30 -1.13
C ALA A 146 -12.67 1.01 -0.21
N ARG A 147 -13.89 0.88 -0.76
CA ARG A 147 -15.08 0.49 0.03
C ARG A 147 -14.94 -0.90 0.65
N ASP A 148 -14.51 -1.89 -0.14
CA ASP A 148 -14.31 -3.26 0.32
C ASP A 148 -13.29 -3.32 1.48
N TRP A 149 -12.26 -2.48 1.42
CA TRP A 149 -11.21 -2.39 2.44
C TRP A 149 -11.51 -1.41 3.59
N GLY A 150 -12.65 -0.71 3.57
CA GLY A 150 -12.98 0.31 4.57
C GLY A 150 -12.03 1.51 4.56
N ALA A 151 -11.44 1.82 3.41
CA ALA A 151 -10.46 2.89 3.24
C ALA A 151 -11.13 4.17 2.72
N GLU A 152 -10.61 5.32 3.16
CA GLU A 152 -10.87 6.59 2.50
C GLU A 152 -10.25 6.60 1.12
N ALA A 153 -10.85 7.31 0.16
CA ALA A 153 -10.42 7.28 -1.24
C ALA A 153 -10.21 8.68 -1.82
N GLY A 154 -9.18 8.82 -2.66
CA GLY A 154 -9.00 9.98 -3.52
C GLY A 154 -8.63 9.55 -4.93
N ILE A 155 -9.30 10.09 -5.95
CA ILE A 155 -8.98 9.84 -7.35
C ILE A 155 -8.30 11.09 -7.92
N LEU A 156 -7.11 10.90 -8.48
CA LEU A 156 -6.35 11.93 -9.16
C LEU A 156 -6.74 11.98 -10.64
N ALA A 157 -6.97 13.19 -11.14
CA ALA A 157 -7.20 13.41 -12.57
C ALA A 157 -5.89 13.27 -13.36
N GLY A 158 -5.89 12.41 -14.37
CA GLY A 158 -4.80 12.32 -15.36
C GLY A 158 -3.46 11.79 -14.84
N ALA A 159 -3.40 11.17 -13.66
CA ALA A 159 -2.14 10.78 -12.98
C ALA A 159 -1.56 9.42 -13.42
N GLY A 160 -2.22 8.74 -14.35
CA GLY A 160 -1.83 7.43 -14.87
C GLY A 160 -1.68 6.41 -13.73
N HIS A 161 -0.67 5.54 -13.83
CA HIS A 161 -0.43 4.52 -12.80
C HIS A 161 0.38 5.05 -11.58
N ILE A 162 0.45 6.38 -11.41
CA ILE A 162 1.18 7.05 -10.32
C ILE A 162 2.62 6.49 -10.20
N ASN A 163 3.36 6.52 -11.31
CA ASN A 163 4.72 5.99 -11.40
C ASN A 163 5.61 6.91 -12.26
N VAL A 164 6.84 6.49 -12.54
CA VAL A 164 7.80 7.27 -13.34
C VAL A 164 7.24 7.61 -14.73
N LYS A 165 6.53 6.67 -15.39
CA LYS A 165 5.97 6.88 -16.73
C LYS A 165 4.87 7.96 -16.73
N SER A 166 4.18 8.13 -15.62
CA SER A 166 3.21 9.22 -15.44
C SER A 166 3.78 10.46 -14.72
N GLY A 167 5.11 10.58 -14.62
CA GLY A 167 5.79 11.74 -14.05
C GLY A 167 6.01 11.72 -12.53
N HIS A 168 5.59 10.66 -11.84
CA HIS A 168 5.64 10.57 -10.38
C HIS A 168 7.00 10.04 -9.90
N ARG A 169 7.99 10.94 -9.90
CA ARG A 169 9.36 10.65 -9.43
C ARG A 169 9.60 10.97 -7.96
N ARG A 170 9.20 12.17 -7.52
CA ARG A 170 9.27 12.58 -6.09
C ARG A 170 7.90 12.53 -5.44
N TRP A 171 6.87 12.93 -6.19
CA TRP A 171 5.46 12.98 -5.78
C TRP A 171 5.25 13.64 -4.41
N GLU A 172 5.68 14.89 -4.28
CA GLU A 172 5.56 15.67 -3.04
C GLU A 172 4.08 15.86 -2.62
N GLN A 173 3.18 16.00 -3.60
CA GLN A 173 1.73 16.09 -3.36
C GLN A 173 1.18 14.84 -2.66
N GLY A 174 1.84 13.68 -2.84
CA GLY A 174 1.44 12.44 -2.17
C GLY A 174 1.55 12.52 -0.64
N PHE A 175 2.46 13.34 -0.10
CA PHE A 175 2.59 13.52 1.35
C PHE A 175 1.31 14.05 1.99
N ALA A 176 0.49 14.83 1.27
CA ALA A 176 -0.81 15.28 1.79
C ALA A 176 -1.78 14.12 2.07
N TYR A 177 -1.66 12.98 1.37
CA TYR A 177 -2.44 11.78 1.67
C TYR A 177 -1.88 11.03 2.88
N LEU A 178 -0.55 10.97 3.01
CA LEU A 178 0.11 10.38 4.17
C LEU A 178 -0.23 11.17 5.45
N TYR A 179 -0.17 12.49 5.43
CA TYR A 179 -0.54 13.34 6.55
C TYR A 179 -2.01 13.17 6.94
N ARG A 180 -2.93 13.14 5.97
CA ARG A 180 -4.35 12.87 6.26
C ARG A 180 -4.57 11.51 6.91
N LEU A 181 -3.87 10.49 6.45
CA LEU A 181 -3.90 9.17 7.07
C LEU A 181 -3.43 9.24 8.53
N GLN A 182 -2.29 9.88 8.79
CA GLN A 182 -1.75 10.04 10.14
C GLN A 182 -2.69 10.81 11.08
N SER A 183 -3.29 11.90 10.61
CA SER A 183 -4.27 12.65 11.42
C SER A 183 -5.49 11.78 11.81
N ARG A 184 -5.96 10.90 10.92
CA ARG A 184 -7.06 9.96 11.25
C ARG A 184 -6.61 8.88 12.24
N MET A 185 -5.36 8.43 12.15
CA MET A 185 -4.79 7.49 13.12
C MET A 185 -4.81 8.08 14.53
N ASP A 186 -4.43 9.35 14.68
CA ASP A 186 -4.41 10.04 15.97
C ASP A 186 -5.82 10.18 16.58
N GLN A 187 -6.81 10.52 15.75
CA GLN A 187 -8.22 10.57 16.17
C GLN A 187 -8.74 9.19 16.63
N HIS A 188 -8.37 8.13 15.93
CA HIS A 188 -8.75 6.76 16.29
C HIS A 188 -8.16 6.29 17.63
N ILE A 189 -6.96 6.77 17.98
CA ILE A 189 -6.35 6.50 19.29
C ILE A 189 -7.14 7.23 20.37
N GLN A 190 -7.43 8.51 20.17
CA GLN A 190 -8.14 9.35 21.14
C GLN A 190 -9.55 8.83 21.46
N LEU A 191 -10.26 8.29 20.47
CA LEU A 191 -11.60 7.71 20.66
C LEU A 191 -11.60 6.34 21.36
N ARG A 192 -10.44 5.69 21.49
CA ARG A 192 -10.29 4.35 22.09
C ARG A 192 -9.56 4.35 23.44
N ALA A 193 -9.05 5.51 23.85
CA ALA A 193 -8.42 5.74 25.16
C ALA A 193 -9.47 6.20 26.18
#